data_AF-A0A2E0M5H9-F1
#
_entry.id   AF-A0A2E0M5H9-F1
#
_cell.length_a   1.000
_cell.length_b   1.000
_cell.length_c   1.000
_cell.angle_alpha   90.00
_cell.angle_beta   90.00
_cell.angle_gamma   90.00
#
_symmetry.space_group_name_H-M   'P 1'
#
loop_
_entity.id
_entity.type
_entity.pdbx_description
1 polymer ?
#
loop_
_entity_poly.entity_id
_entity_poly.type
_entity_poly.pdbx_seq_one_letter_code
_entity_poly.pdbx_strand_id
1 'polypeptide(L)'
;MFRTLALATVSTVAISALAISPAQAVSLYDADTIQNLKTQGDSFSAQLAREYQEYSLYERDQMVDWVDAEYFADKAIMSAHGDLVAAEEPQKWDIDDEAMMRELVQARGQLYQAFDAGARTVAPAEAAFAQSRYDCWVEQAEEGWQDDHIAACREGFYDAFNKLVSAMQPATPNQEAVVSPVGKSIVFFDFDSAELEEEALAILDSAAMKIKETPDPEVTIVGHADRSGPVTYNQGLSMDRAESVVEALEARGITQQTVKSMTVRASGESDNLVDTPDGVREPANRRVEIDIEGAVPALVSALPE
;
A
#
# COMPACT_ATOMS: atom_id res chain seq x y z
N MET A 1 -34.83 4.10 104.14
CA MET A 1 -36.30 3.95 104.14
C MET A 1 -36.79 3.93 102.71
N PHE A 2 -37.67 2.99 102.40
CA PHE A 2 -38.27 2.68 101.11
C PHE A 2 -38.86 3.89 100.35
N ARG A 3 -38.76 3.89 99.01
CA ARG A 3 -39.88 4.02 98.03
C ARG A 3 -39.34 4.02 96.59
N THR A 4 -39.55 2.96 95.81
CA THR A 4 -40.67 2.66 94.87
C THR A 4 -40.57 3.34 93.49
N LEU A 5 -40.44 2.47 92.48
CA LEU A 5 -40.56 2.54 91.01
C LEU A 5 -41.07 3.82 90.31
N ALA A 6 -40.44 4.10 89.16
CA ALA A 6 -41.13 4.29 87.88
C ALA A 6 -40.25 3.77 86.72
N LEU A 7 -40.68 2.68 86.07
CA LEU A 7 -40.13 2.23 84.79
C LEU A 7 -40.65 3.15 83.67
N ALA A 8 -39.74 3.72 82.88
CA ALA A 8 -40.04 4.24 81.55
C ALA A 8 -39.38 3.31 80.54
N THR A 9 -40.19 2.54 79.82
CA THR A 9 -39.75 1.71 78.69
C THR A 9 -39.45 2.61 77.49
N VAL A 10 -38.18 2.78 77.15
CA VAL A 10 -37.77 3.27 75.84
C VAL A 10 -37.72 2.07 74.91
N SER A 11 -38.71 1.96 74.00
CA SER A 11 -38.63 1.01 72.88
C SER A 11 -37.53 1.47 71.94
N THR A 12 -36.36 0.85 72.02
CA THR A 12 -35.37 0.88 70.94
C THR A 12 -35.96 0.16 69.73
N VAL A 13 -36.23 0.91 68.66
CA VAL A 13 -36.43 0.34 67.33
C VAL A 13 -35.11 -0.30 66.93
N ALA A 14 -35.05 -1.63 66.98
CA ALA A 14 -34.00 -2.38 66.30
C ALA A 14 -34.26 -2.22 64.80
N ILE A 15 -33.51 -1.30 64.16
CA ILE A 15 -33.35 -1.32 62.72
C ILE A 15 -32.49 -2.55 62.44
N SER A 16 -33.16 -3.66 62.12
CA SER A 16 -32.51 -4.82 61.52
C SER A 16 -31.88 -4.35 60.22
N ALA A 17 -30.57 -4.04 60.25
CA ALA A 17 -29.77 -4.00 59.06
C ALA A 17 -29.80 -5.41 58.47
N LEU A 18 -30.66 -5.63 57.48
CA LEU A 18 -30.50 -6.74 56.57
C LEU A 18 -29.12 -6.57 55.95
N ALA A 19 -28.16 -7.36 56.43
CA ALA A 19 -26.93 -7.62 55.73
C ALA A 19 -27.34 -8.27 54.41
N ILE A 20 -27.45 -7.44 53.37
CA ILE A 20 -27.44 -7.92 52.01
C ILE A 20 -26.02 -8.45 51.82
N SER A 21 -25.88 -9.77 51.91
CA SER A 21 -24.71 -10.45 51.37
C SER A 21 -24.50 -9.92 49.94
N PRO A 22 -23.27 -9.63 49.51
CA PRO A 22 -23.01 -9.41 48.10
C PRO A 22 -23.24 -10.76 47.41
N ALA A 23 -24.49 -11.04 47.07
CA ALA A 23 -24.80 -11.94 45.99
C ALA A 23 -24.04 -11.37 44.80
N GLN A 24 -23.13 -12.19 44.28
CA GLN A 24 -22.35 -11.96 43.09
C GLN A 24 -23.21 -11.20 42.08
N ALA A 25 -22.82 -9.97 41.76
CA ALA A 25 -23.23 -9.38 40.50
C ALA A 25 -22.56 -10.26 39.44
N VAL A 26 -23.25 -11.34 39.06
CA VAL A 26 -22.99 -12.00 37.78
C VAL A 26 -23.33 -10.91 36.78
N SER A 27 -22.30 -10.24 36.27
CA SER A 27 -22.42 -9.47 35.05
C SER A 27 -22.72 -10.50 33.98
N LEU A 28 -23.99 -10.86 33.81
CA LEU A 28 -24.43 -11.48 32.58
C LEU A 28 -24.33 -10.34 31.57
N TYR A 29 -23.18 -10.26 30.90
CA TYR A 29 -22.94 -9.24 29.90
C TYR A 29 -24.11 -9.23 28.92
N ASP A 30 -24.68 -8.05 28.69
CA ASP A 30 -25.78 -7.91 27.76
C ASP A 30 -25.22 -8.08 26.35
N ALA A 31 -25.42 -9.26 25.75
CA ALA A 31 -24.97 -9.57 24.39
C ALA A 31 -25.44 -8.51 23.38
N ASP A 32 -26.57 -7.85 23.65
CA ASP A 32 -27.07 -6.72 22.85
C ASP A 32 -26.13 -5.52 22.92
N THR A 33 -25.44 -5.28 24.04
CA THR A 33 -24.50 -4.17 24.21
C THR A 33 -23.31 -4.30 23.27
N ILE A 34 -22.66 -5.47 23.19
CA ILE A 34 -21.56 -5.68 22.23
C ILE A 34 -22.04 -5.75 20.81
N GLN A 35 -23.14 -6.45 20.53
CA GLN A 35 -23.66 -6.55 19.17
C GLN A 35 -24.03 -5.19 18.58
N ASN A 36 -24.44 -4.24 19.42
CA ASN A 36 -24.81 -2.89 19.01
C ASN A 36 -23.79 -1.81 19.40
N LEU A 37 -22.58 -2.20 19.83
CA LEU A 37 -21.52 -1.24 20.11
C LEU A 37 -21.17 -0.48 18.83
N LYS A 38 -21.32 0.84 18.85
CA LYS A 38 -21.06 1.73 17.71
C LYS A 38 -19.89 2.64 18.02
N THR A 39 -18.74 2.33 17.46
CA THR A 39 -17.53 3.14 17.62
C THR A 39 -17.27 3.97 16.36
N GLN A 40 -17.20 5.30 16.51
CA GLN A 40 -17.01 6.24 15.41
C GLN A 40 -15.56 6.71 15.30
N GLY A 41 -15.15 7.07 14.09
CA GLY A 41 -13.82 7.62 13.80
C GLY A 41 -12.75 6.56 13.55
N ASP A 42 -11.57 7.07 13.24
CA ASP A 42 -10.44 6.28 12.71
C ASP A 42 -9.22 6.33 13.64
N SER A 43 -9.39 6.79 14.89
CA SER A 43 -8.34 6.72 15.91
C SER A 43 -7.98 5.27 16.19
N PHE A 44 -6.75 5.02 16.63
CA PHE A 44 -6.32 3.70 17.07
C PHE A 44 -7.32 3.03 18.02
N SER A 45 -7.81 3.76 19.04
CA SER A 45 -8.79 3.25 20.00
C SER A 45 -10.14 2.90 19.35
N ALA A 46 -10.58 3.70 18.37
CA ALA A 46 -11.82 3.43 17.66
C ALA A 46 -11.73 2.19 16.77
N GLN A 47 -10.57 1.97 16.16
CA GLN A 47 -10.28 0.79 15.35
C GLN A 47 -10.15 -0.45 16.24
N LEU A 48 -9.38 -0.35 17.32
CA LEU A 48 -9.18 -1.44 18.28
C LEU A 48 -10.50 -1.90 18.93
N ALA A 49 -11.43 -0.97 19.20
CA ALA A 49 -12.75 -1.31 19.68
C ALA A 49 -13.54 -2.20 18.70
N ARG A 50 -13.44 -1.91 17.39
CA ARG A 50 -14.11 -2.71 16.35
C ARG A 50 -13.48 -4.09 16.24
N GLU A 51 -12.16 -4.18 16.31
CA GLU A 51 -11.43 -5.45 16.30
C GLU A 51 -11.82 -6.36 17.47
N TYR A 52 -11.83 -5.83 18.70
CA TYR A 52 -12.21 -6.62 19.87
C TYR A 52 -13.71 -6.93 19.91
N GLN A 53 -14.57 -6.05 19.38
CA GLN A 53 -15.99 -6.34 19.21
C GLN A 53 -16.18 -7.54 18.28
N GLU A 54 -15.50 -7.56 17.14
CA GLU A 54 -15.55 -8.69 16.20
C GLU A 54 -15.02 -9.97 16.85
N TYR A 55 -13.91 -9.89 17.57
CA TYR A 55 -13.33 -11.06 18.25
C TYR A 55 -14.25 -11.62 19.34
N SER A 56 -14.80 -10.76 20.20
CA SER A 56 -15.79 -11.14 21.21
C SER A 56 -17.01 -11.85 20.61
N LEU A 57 -17.51 -11.36 19.47
CA LEU A 57 -18.63 -11.99 18.77
C LEU A 57 -18.24 -13.35 18.15
N TYR A 58 -17.01 -13.47 17.64
CA TYR A 58 -16.48 -14.74 17.13
C TYR A 58 -16.39 -15.80 18.24
N GLU A 59 -15.80 -15.45 19.39
CA GLU A 59 -15.69 -16.35 20.54
C GLU A 59 -17.06 -16.83 21.01
N ARG A 60 -18.02 -15.91 21.11
CA ARG A 60 -19.38 -16.23 21.52
C ARG A 60 -20.12 -17.12 20.53
N ASP A 61 -20.11 -16.75 19.25
CA ASP A 61 -21.03 -17.31 18.25
C ASP A 61 -20.45 -18.53 17.53
N GLN A 62 -19.12 -18.60 17.39
CA GLN A 62 -18.43 -19.69 16.68
C GLN A 62 -17.76 -20.67 17.65
N MET A 63 -17.06 -20.15 18.66
CA MET A 63 -16.31 -20.98 19.62
C MET A 63 -17.17 -21.41 20.82
N VAL A 64 -18.23 -20.63 21.09
CA VAL A 64 -19.11 -20.80 22.27
C VAL A 64 -18.31 -20.66 23.57
N ASP A 65 -17.22 -19.89 23.53
CA ASP A 65 -16.47 -19.47 24.71
C ASP A 65 -17.03 -18.14 25.22
N TRP A 66 -17.80 -18.23 26.29
CA TRP A 66 -18.46 -17.07 26.89
C TRP A 66 -17.52 -16.26 27.77
N VAL A 67 -16.46 -16.89 28.32
CA VAL A 67 -15.53 -16.22 29.22
C VAL A 67 -14.61 -15.32 28.41
N ASP A 68 -14.07 -15.83 27.31
CA ASP A 68 -13.22 -15.03 26.42
C ASP A 68 -14.02 -14.01 25.64
N ALA A 69 -15.25 -14.36 25.23
CA ALA A 69 -16.17 -13.39 24.66
C ALA A 69 -16.41 -12.20 25.60
N GLU A 70 -16.63 -12.43 26.89
CA GLU A 70 -16.81 -11.36 27.89
C GLU A 70 -15.51 -10.57 28.11
N TYR A 71 -14.37 -11.25 28.18
CA TYR A 71 -13.08 -10.59 28.36
C TYR A 71 -12.77 -9.61 27.22
N PHE A 72 -12.93 -10.03 25.97
CA PHE A 72 -12.71 -9.15 24.83
C PHE A 72 -13.82 -8.12 24.62
N ALA A 73 -15.04 -8.40 25.09
CA ALA A 73 -16.12 -7.42 25.15
C ALA A 73 -15.73 -6.21 26.02
N ASP A 74 -15.16 -6.45 27.19
CA ASP A 74 -14.67 -5.39 28.08
C ASP A 74 -13.60 -4.54 27.40
N LYS A 75 -12.62 -5.19 26.75
CA LYS A 75 -11.57 -4.50 25.98
C LYS A 75 -12.16 -3.67 24.84
N ALA A 76 -13.20 -4.15 24.16
CA ALA A 76 -13.90 -3.41 23.12
C ALA A 76 -14.58 -2.14 23.66
N ILE A 77 -15.29 -2.24 24.78
CA ILE A 77 -15.97 -1.10 25.42
C ILE A 77 -14.95 -0.07 25.92
N MET A 78 -13.90 -0.49 26.61
CA MET A 78 -12.82 0.40 27.06
C MET A 78 -12.20 1.15 25.88
N SER A 79 -11.88 0.44 24.79
CA SER A 79 -11.33 1.04 23.58
C SER A 79 -12.31 2.03 22.93
N ALA A 80 -13.62 1.71 22.93
CA ALA A 80 -14.66 2.59 22.38
C ALA A 80 -14.82 3.90 23.17
N HIS A 81 -14.52 3.87 24.47
CA HIS A 81 -14.47 5.07 25.32
C HIS A 81 -13.18 5.89 25.14
N GLY A 82 -12.24 5.41 24.32
CA GLY A 82 -10.95 6.06 24.09
C GLY A 82 -9.89 5.74 25.13
N ASP A 83 -10.13 4.75 26.00
CA ASP A 83 -9.13 4.29 26.95
C ASP A 83 -7.96 3.63 26.22
N LEU A 84 -6.76 3.76 26.79
CA LEU A 84 -5.58 3.08 26.29
C LEU A 84 -5.60 1.62 26.74
N VAL A 85 -6.11 0.73 25.88
CA VAL A 85 -6.10 -0.71 26.12
C VAL A 85 -4.76 -1.31 25.67
N ALA A 86 -4.08 -1.98 26.59
CA ALA A 86 -2.79 -2.62 26.35
C ALA A 86 -2.95 -3.98 25.63
N ALA A 87 -1.96 -4.32 24.80
CA ALA A 87 -1.79 -5.68 24.31
C ALA A 87 -1.48 -6.63 25.48
N GLU A 88 -1.93 -7.87 25.37
CA GLU A 88 -1.84 -8.88 26.42
C GLU A 88 -0.42 -9.09 26.94
N GLU A 89 -0.30 -9.48 28.20
CA GLU A 89 0.97 -9.83 28.82
C GLU A 89 1.00 -11.35 29.03
N PRO A 90 1.72 -12.12 28.20
CA PRO A 90 1.69 -13.59 28.24
C PRO A 90 1.97 -14.18 29.62
N GLN A 91 2.73 -13.49 30.47
CA GLN A 91 3.01 -13.92 31.85
C GLN A 91 1.79 -13.91 32.78
N LYS A 92 0.67 -13.34 32.35
CA LYS A 92 -0.61 -13.32 33.09
C LYS A 92 -1.55 -14.46 32.66
N TRP A 93 -1.17 -15.23 31.65
CA TRP A 93 -1.94 -16.31 31.04
C TRP A 93 -1.30 -17.67 31.37
N ASP A 94 -2.09 -18.74 31.47
CA ASP A 94 -1.62 -20.08 31.87
C ASP A 94 -0.95 -20.84 30.70
N ILE A 95 0.17 -20.31 30.19
CA ILE A 95 0.88 -20.85 29.02
C ILE A 95 2.14 -21.61 29.46
N ASP A 96 2.08 -22.94 29.42
CA ASP A 96 3.17 -23.84 29.85
C ASP A 96 4.28 -24.03 28.80
N ASP A 97 4.02 -23.77 27.52
CA ASP A 97 5.02 -23.94 26.46
C ASP A 97 6.09 -22.82 26.50
N GLU A 98 7.30 -23.16 26.93
CA GLU A 98 8.41 -22.21 27.03
C GLU A 98 8.81 -21.57 25.69
N ALA A 99 8.68 -22.31 24.58
CA ALA A 99 9.02 -21.78 23.26
C ALA A 99 7.96 -20.78 22.79
N MET A 100 6.68 -21.11 22.97
CA MET A 100 5.56 -20.20 22.74
C MET A 100 5.70 -18.94 23.57
N MET A 101 6.00 -19.08 24.87
CA MET A 101 6.19 -17.95 25.77
C MET A 101 7.33 -17.03 25.34
N ARG A 102 8.47 -17.56 24.93
CA ARG A 102 9.57 -16.74 24.39
C ARG A 102 9.14 -15.97 23.15
N GLU A 103 8.39 -16.63 22.28
CA GLU A 103 7.93 -16.02 21.03
C GLU A 103 6.91 -14.90 21.28
N LEU A 104 5.90 -15.15 22.10
CA LEU A 104 4.89 -14.16 22.48
C LEU A 104 5.52 -12.93 23.15
N VAL A 105 6.53 -13.13 24.01
CA VAL A 105 7.25 -12.02 24.64
C VAL A 105 8.05 -11.20 23.62
N GLN A 106 8.69 -11.86 22.65
CA GLN A 106 9.41 -11.18 21.59
C GLN A 106 8.46 -10.39 20.68
N ALA A 107 7.37 -11.01 20.24
CA ALA A 107 6.32 -10.41 19.41
C ALA A 107 5.72 -9.19 20.08
N ARG A 108 5.40 -9.28 21.38
CA ARG A 108 4.96 -8.13 22.18
C ARG A 108 5.97 -7.00 22.17
N GLY A 109 7.24 -7.33 22.39
CA GLY A 109 8.33 -6.37 22.39
C GLY A 109 8.40 -5.60 21.06
N GLN A 110 8.28 -6.30 19.94
CA GLN A 110 8.27 -5.71 18.60
C GLN A 110 7.04 -4.82 18.37
N LEU A 111 5.85 -5.27 18.81
CA LEU A 111 4.63 -4.49 18.73
C LEU A 111 4.74 -3.17 19.51
N TYR A 112 5.28 -3.21 20.73
CA TYR A 112 5.48 -2.00 21.53
C TYR A 112 6.59 -1.09 20.97
N GLN A 113 7.66 -1.65 20.38
CA GLN A 113 8.65 -0.84 19.66
C GLN A 113 7.99 -0.04 18.51
N ALA A 114 7.07 -0.66 17.77
CA ALA A 114 6.29 0.05 16.75
C ALA A 114 5.39 1.12 17.36
N PHE A 115 4.70 0.83 18.47
CA PHE A 115 3.88 1.81 19.19
C PHE A 115 4.68 3.01 19.69
N ASP A 116 5.86 2.77 20.28
CA ASP A 116 6.78 3.81 20.75
C ASP A 116 7.33 4.66 19.59
N ALA A 117 7.47 4.07 18.40
CA ALA A 117 7.81 4.77 17.16
C ALA A 117 6.63 5.53 16.51
N GLY A 118 5.46 5.55 17.15
CA GLY A 118 4.30 6.34 16.72
C GLY A 118 3.29 5.60 15.82
N ALA A 119 3.38 4.26 15.72
CA ALA A 119 2.45 3.42 14.93
C ALA A 119 0.98 3.77 15.13
N ARG A 120 0.56 3.97 16.39
CA ARG A 120 -0.84 4.25 16.77
C ARG A 120 -1.37 5.58 16.19
N THR A 121 -0.48 6.45 15.72
CA THR A 121 -0.82 7.72 15.08
C THR A 121 -0.60 7.67 13.58
N VAL A 122 0.49 7.04 13.13
CA VAL A 122 0.87 6.97 11.70
C VAL A 122 -0.02 6.00 10.93
N ALA A 123 -0.29 4.82 11.50
CA ALA A 123 -1.02 3.72 10.88
C ALA A 123 -2.01 3.13 11.90
N PRO A 124 -3.03 3.90 12.35
CA PRO A 124 -3.90 3.51 13.46
C PRO A 124 -4.70 2.22 13.18
N ALA A 125 -4.98 1.92 11.91
CA ALA A 125 -5.72 0.74 11.50
C ALA A 125 -4.89 -0.53 11.65
N GLU A 126 -3.73 -0.51 11.00
CA GLU A 126 -2.77 -1.59 11.01
C GLU A 126 -2.26 -1.85 12.43
N ALA A 127 -2.07 -0.79 13.22
CA ALA A 127 -1.65 -0.89 14.62
C ALA A 127 -2.72 -1.58 15.49
N ALA A 128 -4.00 -1.22 15.32
CA ALA A 128 -5.11 -1.83 16.05
C ALA A 128 -5.29 -3.30 15.66
N PHE A 129 -5.25 -3.60 14.36
CA PHE A 129 -5.35 -4.96 13.84
C PHE A 129 -4.20 -5.85 14.30
N ALA A 130 -2.96 -5.33 14.30
CA ALA A 130 -1.81 -6.07 14.82
C ALA A 130 -1.94 -6.35 16.32
N GLN A 131 -2.49 -5.41 17.11
CA GLN A 131 -2.74 -5.64 18.53
C GLN A 131 -3.81 -6.71 18.76
N SER A 132 -4.94 -6.66 18.04
CA SER A 132 -6.01 -7.66 18.22
C SER A 132 -5.56 -9.06 17.85
N ARG A 133 -4.79 -9.22 16.76
CA ARG A 133 -4.22 -10.51 16.37
C ARG A 133 -3.14 -11.02 17.31
N TYR A 134 -2.36 -10.12 17.93
CA TYR A 134 -1.46 -10.50 19.00
C TYR A 134 -2.23 -11.07 20.20
N ASP A 135 -3.30 -10.40 20.62
CA ASP A 135 -4.09 -10.83 21.78
C ASP A 135 -4.85 -12.14 21.51
N CYS A 136 -5.38 -12.33 20.29
CA CYS A 136 -5.91 -13.61 19.79
C CYS A 136 -4.91 -14.75 20.00
N TRP A 137 -3.64 -14.50 19.65
CA TRP A 137 -2.61 -15.52 19.78
C TRP A 137 -2.25 -15.82 21.24
N VAL A 138 -2.25 -14.81 22.12
CA VAL A 138 -2.04 -15.05 23.56
C VAL A 138 -3.16 -15.90 24.15
N GLU A 139 -4.41 -15.57 23.83
CA GLU A 139 -5.58 -16.32 24.33
C GLU A 139 -5.58 -17.77 23.80
N GLN A 140 -5.49 -17.98 22.48
CA GLN A 140 -5.45 -19.34 21.93
C GLN A 140 -4.25 -20.16 22.44
N ALA A 141 -3.13 -19.52 22.76
CA ALA A 141 -1.98 -20.20 23.35
C ALA A 141 -2.23 -20.69 24.79
N GLU A 142 -3.13 -20.06 25.55
CA GLU A 142 -3.57 -20.55 26.86
C GLU A 142 -4.44 -21.82 26.72
N GLU A 143 -5.29 -21.88 25.69
CA GLU A 143 -6.11 -23.08 25.44
C GLU A 143 -5.27 -24.35 25.23
N GLY A 144 -4.09 -24.23 24.59
CA GLY A 144 -3.06 -25.27 24.54
C GLY A 144 -3.41 -26.57 23.79
N TRP A 145 -4.57 -26.65 23.11
CA TRP A 145 -5.08 -27.88 22.48
C TRP A 145 -5.55 -27.77 21.02
N GLN A 146 -5.77 -26.55 20.51
CA GLN A 146 -6.24 -26.31 19.14
C GLN A 146 -5.11 -25.73 18.28
N ASP A 147 -4.13 -26.59 17.95
CA ASP A 147 -2.90 -26.20 17.23
C ASP A 147 -3.16 -25.35 15.97
N ASP A 148 -4.23 -25.66 15.23
CA ASP A 148 -4.60 -24.93 14.00
C ASP A 148 -5.08 -23.49 14.31
N HIS A 149 -5.80 -23.27 15.41
CA HIS A 149 -6.28 -21.93 15.81
C HIS A 149 -5.14 -21.09 16.37
N ILE A 150 -4.28 -21.70 17.19
CA ILE A 150 -3.04 -21.09 17.68
C ILE A 150 -2.19 -20.63 16.49
N ALA A 151 -2.00 -21.51 15.50
CA ALA A 151 -1.26 -21.18 14.28
C ALA A 151 -1.94 -20.05 13.49
N ALA A 152 -3.26 -20.07 13.33
CA ALA A 152 -3.99 -19.03 12.62
C ALA A 152 -3.89 -17.64 13.28
N CYS A 153 -4.05 -17.54 14.61
CA CYS A 153 -3.85 -16.27 15.33
C CYS A 153 -2.39 -15.81 15.22
N ARG A 154 -1.43 -16.72 15.36
CA ARG A 154 0.02 -16.42 15.25
C ARG A 154 0.39 -15.89 13.87
N GLU A 155 -0.02 -16.58 12.81
CA GLU A 155 0.21 -16.15 11.42
C GLU A 155 -0.50 -14.81 11.15
N GLY A 156 -1.74 -14.68 11.62
CA GLY A 156 -2.50 -13.45 11.55
C GLY A 156 -1.79 -12.26 12.20
N PHE A 157 -1.13 -12.47 13.35
CA PHE A 157 -0.32 -11.45 13.99
C PHE A 157 0.87 -11.04 13.13
N TYR A 158 1.67 -11.98 12.63
CA TYR A 158 2.85 -11.62 11.83
C TYR A 158 2.49 -10.94 10.52
N ASP A 159 1.41 -11.36 9.87
CA ASP A 159 0.90 -10.70 8.67
C ASP A 159 0.42 -9.28 8.96
N ALA A 160 -0.33 -9.09 10.06
CA ALA A 160 -0.77 -7.77 10.51
C ALA A 160 0.43 -6.87 10.88
N PHE A 161 1.42 -7.42 11.59
CA PHE A 161 2.61 -6.70 12.01
C PHE A 161 3.48 -6.29 10.82
N ASN A 162 3.65 -7.16 9.81
CA ASN A 162 4.37 -6.83 8.58
C ASN A 162 3.68 -5.70 7.79
N LYS A 163 2.35 -5.71 7.72
CA LYS A 163 1.57 -4.61 7.14
C LYS A 163 1.74 -3.31 7.92
N LEU A 164 1.73 -3.38 9.25
CA LEU A 164 1.99 -2.23 10.12
C LEU A 164 3.38 -1.64 9.86
N VAL A 165 4.43 -2.46 9.88
CA VAL A 165 5.81 -2.02 9.60
C VAL A 165 5.90 -1.38 8.22
N SER A 166 5.24 -1.96 7.21
CA SER A 166 5.21 -1.40 5.85
C SER A 166 4.48 -0.04 5.79
N ALA A 167 3.36 0.11 6.50
CA ALA A 167 2.61 1.35 6.57
C ALA A 167 3.37 2.46 7.34
N MET A 168 4.22 2.07 8.28
CA MET A 168 5.07 3.00 9.05
C MET A 168 6.34 3.43 8.31
N GLN A 169 6.74 2.73 7.24
CA GLN A 169 7.85 3.17 6.43
C GLN A 169 7.48 4.48 5.73
N PRO A 170 8.37 5.48 5.70
CA PRO A 170 8.14 6.63 4.86
C PRO A 170 7.91 6.10 3.45
N ALA A 171 6.84 6.56 2.79
CA ALA A 171 6.63 6.26 1.38
C ALA A 171 7.95 6.55 0.69
N THR A 172 8.64 5.49 0.23
CA THR A 172 9.75 5.66 -0.69
C THR A 172 9.18 6.57 -1.76
N PRO A 173 9.78 7.74 -2.07
CA PRO A 173 9.39 8.45 -3.27
C PRO A 173 9.35 7.37 -4.33
N ASN A 174 8.21 7.21 -4.99
CA ASN A 174 8.11 6.35 -6.17
C ASN A 174 9.42 6.61 -6.90
N GLN A 175 10.29 5.61 -7.02
CA GLN A 175 11.48 5.77 -7.85
C GLN A 175 10.86 5.91 -9.24
N GLU A 176 10.49 7.14 -9.60
CA GLU A 176 10.22 7.54 -10.95
C GLU A 176 11.46 7.06 -11.67
N ALA A 177 11.26 6.01 -12.46
CA ALA A 177 12.33 5.48 -13.27
C ALA A 177 12.90 6.68 -14.02
N VAL A 178 14.19 6.95 -13.81
CA VAL A 178 14.86 8.03 -14.51
C VAL A 178 14.79 7.70 -15.99
N VAL A 179 13.95 8.43 -16.71
CA VAL A 179 13.83 8.30 -18.17
C VAL A 179 15.20 8.64 -18.74
N SER A 180 15.84 7.66 -19.37
CA SER A 180 17.17 7.79 -19.95
C SER A 180 17.14 7.44 -21.43
N PRO A 181 18.01 8.04 -22.26
CA PRO A 181 18.15 7.65 -23.66
C PRO A 181 18.56 6.17 -23.78
N VAL A 182 17.77 5.39 -24.50
CA VAL A 182 18.01 3.96 -24.75
C VAL A 182 18.57 3.74 -26.15
N GLY A 183 18.15 4.55 -27.12
CA GLY A 183 18.70 4.48 -28.47
C GLY A 183 18.20 5.57 -29.41
N LYS A 184 18.99 5.83 -30.45
CA LYS A 184 18.65 6.71 -31.57
C LYS A 184 18.80 5.97 -32.89
N SER A 185 17.85 6.18 -33.80
CA SER A 185 17.89 5.67 -35.18
C SER A 185 17.59 6.80 -36.16
N ILE A 186 18.18 6.76 -37.35
CA ILE A 186 17.95 7.74 -38.41
C ILE A 186 17.55 7.00 -39.68
N VAL A 187 16.42 7.38 -40.26
CA VAL A 187 15.90 6.88 -41.54
C VAL A 187 16.08 7.95 -42.60
N PHE A 188 16.69 7.62 -43.74
CA PHE A 188 16.89 8.57 -44.83
C PHE A 188 15.86 8.40 -45.94
N PHE A 189 15.61 9.48 -46.67
CA PHE A 189 14.62 9.54 -47.74
C PHE A 189 15.20 10.14 -49.01
N ASP A 190 14.64 9.68 -50.13
CA ASP A 190 14.95 10.20 -51.43
C ASP A 190 14.38 11.61 -51.67
N PHE A 191 14.86 12.24 -52.74
CA PHE A 191 14.44 13.59 -53.08
C PHE A 191 12.93 13.61 -53.38
N ASP A 192 12.22 14.58 -52.79
CA ASP A 192 10.78 14.77 -53.00
C ASP A 192 9.90 13.56 -52.63
N SER A 193 10.40 12.68 -51.74
CA SER A 193 9.74 11.43 -51.38
C SER A 193 9.60 11.24 -49.87
N ALA A 194 8.52 10.56 -49.50
CA ALA A 194 8.25 9.98 -48.17
C ALA A 194 8.21 8.44 -48.21
N GLU A 195 8.54 7.83 -49.35
CA GLU A 195 8.58 6.37 -49.47
C GLU A 195 9.78 5.78 -48.71
N LEU A 196 9.56 4.65 -48.04
CA LEU A 196 10.60 3.91 -47.31
C LEU A 196 11.26 2.89 -48.24
N GLU A 197 12.57 3.00 -48.40
CA GLU A 197 13.37 2.03 -49.16
C GLU A 197 13.79 0.83 -48.30
N GLU A 198 14.38 -0.19 -48.94
CA GLU A 198 14.74 -1.46 -48.29
C GLU A 198 15.69 -1.25 -47.09
N GLU A 199 16.64 -0.33 -47.23
CA GLU A 199 17.59 0.05 -46.18
C GLU A 199 16.88 0.65 -44.96
N ALA A 200 15.82 1.43 -45.17
CA ALA A 200 15.01 1.99 -44.10
C ALA A 200 14.29 0.90 -43.30
N LEU A 201 13.84 -0.17 -43.96
CA LEU A 201 13.13 -1.27 -43.30
C LEU A 201 14.01 -1.98 -42.27
N ALA A 202 15.29 -2.19 -42.57
CA ALA A 202 16.23 -2.82 -41.63
C ALA A 202 16.49 -1.94 -40.38
N ILE A 203 16.55 -0.62 -40.56
CA ILE A 203 16.69 0.34 -39.46
C ILE A 203 15.43 0.33 -38.58
N LEU A 204 14.26 0.26 -39.19
CA LEU A 204 12.97 0.20 -38.51
C LEU A 204 12.77 -1.12 -37.75
N ASP A 205 13.28 -2.24 -38.26
CA ASP A 205 13.30 -3.52 -37.53
C ASP A 205 14.12 -3.40 -36.25
N SER A 206 15.32 -2.82 -36.34
CA SER A 206 16.19 -2.60 -35.17
C SER A 206 15.56 -1.63 -34.17
N ALA A 207 14.93 -0.55 -34.63
CA ALA A 207 14.23 0.40 -33.78
C ALA A 207 13.06 -0.28 -33.04
N ALA A 208 12.23 -1.05 -33.76
CA ALA A 208 11.11 -1.77 -33.15
C ALA A 208 11.55 -2.81 -32.11
N MET A 209 12.66 -3.51 -32.33
CA MET A 209 13.24 -4.41 -31.33
C MET A 209 13.63 -3.64 -30.06
N LYS A 210 14.38 -2.54 -30.19
CA LYS A 210 14.80 -1.72 -29.04
C LYS A 210 13.61 -1.20 -28.25
N ILE A 211 12.57 -0.72 -28.93
CA ILE A 211 11.35 -0.25 -28.28
C ILE A 211 10.73 -1.39 -27.45
N LYS A 212 10.59 -2.59 -28.00
CA LYS A 212 10.00 -3.74 -27.28
C LYS A 212 10.84 -4.23 -26.09
N GLU A 213 12.15 -4.07 -26.14
CA GLU A 213 13.07 -4.44 -25.05
C GLU A 213 13.16 -3.37 -23.95
N THR A 214 12.64 -2.17 -24.20
CA THR A 214 12.71 -1.03 -23.29
C THR A 214 11.50 -1.03 -22.34
N PRO A 215 11.69 -1.03 -21.02
CA PRO A 215 10.60 -0.82 -20.06
C PRO A 215 10.03 0.60 -20.19
N ASP A 216 8.70 0.70 -20.28
CA ASP A 216 7.96 1.95 -20.41
C ASP A 216 8.53 2.91 -21.48
N PRO A 217 8.64 2.50 -22.75
CA PRO A 217 9.35 3.27 -23.75
C PRO A 217 8.60 4.55 -24.12
N GLU A 218 9.32 5.65 -24.20
CA GLU A 218 8.87 6.92 -24.75
C GLU A 218 9.57 7.15 -26.08
N VAL A 219 8.80 7.29 -27.16
CA VAL A 219 9.32 7.35 -28.53
C VAL A 219 9.04 8.71 -29.14
N THR A 220 10.07 9.39 -29.63
CA THR A 220 9.94 10.65 -30.39
C THR A 220 10.39 10.43 -31.83
N ILE A 221 9.54 10.82 -32.77
CA ILE A 221 9.77 10.69 -34.22
C ILE A 221 9.74 12.08 -34.81
N VAL A 222 10.86 12.53 -35.40
CA VAL A 222 10.99 13.88 -35.96
C VAL A 222 11.41 13.80 -37.42
N GLY A 223 10.58 14.31 -38.32
CA GLY A 223 10.91 14.40 -39.74
C GLY A 223 11.58 15.71 -40.13
N HIS A 224 12.48 15.63 -41.12
CA HIS A 224 13.25 16.76 -41.64
C HIS A 224 13.24 16.76 -43.19
N ALA A 225 13.50 17.93 -43.77
CA ALA A 225 13.65 18.15 -45.20
C ALA A 225 14.88 19.01 -45.51
N ASP A 226 15.44 18.88 -46.72
CA ASP A 226 16.52 19.75 -47.19
C ASP A 226 15.97 21.10 -47.66
N ARG A 227 16.85 22.11 -47.83
CA ARG A 227 16.44 23.49 -48.12
C ARG A 227 16.11 23.75 -49.60
N SER A 228 15.85 22.70 -50.39
CA SER A 228 15.72 22.84 -51.84
C SER A 228 14.33 23.31 -52.31
N GLY A 229 13.32 23.21 -51.46
CA GLY A 229 11.94 23.61 -51.72
C GLY A 229 11.45 24.77 -50.86
N PRO A 230 10.20 25.22 -51.03
CA PRO A 230 9.60 26.23 -50.15
C PRO A 230 9.44 25.72 -48.72
N VAL A 231 9.67 26.59 -47.72
CA VAL A 231 9.54 26.28 -46.28
C VAL A 231 8.26 25.51 -45.93
N THR A 232 7.09 25.98 -46.41
CA THR A 232 5.80 25.35 -46.10
C THR A 232 5.66 23.97 -46.73
N TYR A 233 6.27 23.76 -47.89
CA TYR A 233 6.30 22.47 -48.56
C TYR A 233 7.19 21.50 -47.79
N ASN A 234 8.39 21.95 -47.42
CA ASN A 234 9.34 21.18 -46.62
C ASN A 234 8.77 20.77 -45.26
N GLN A 235 7.98 21.63 -44.63
CA GLN A 235 7.25 21.30 -43.41
C GLN A 235 6.27 20.14 -43.63
N GLY A 236 5.46 20.17 -44.70
CA GLY A 236 4.52 19.10 -45.05
C GLY A 236 5.24 17.79 -45.35
N LEU A 237 6.24 17.82 -46.24
CA LEU A 237 7.02 16.65 -46.63
C LEU A 237 7.73 16.00 -45.43
N SER A 238 8.21 16.82 -44.48
CA SER A 238 8.81 16.30 -43.25
C SER A 238 7.79 15.59 -42.35
N MET A 239 6.53 16.03 -42.32
CA MET A 239 5.46 15.32 -41.60
C MET A 239 5.12 14.00 -42.28
N ASP A 240 4.94 14.01 -43.61
CA ASP A 240 4.61 12.80 -44.39
C ASP A 240 5.66 11.69 -44.19
N ARG A 241 6.94 12.07 -44.08
CA ARG A 241 8.04 11.15 -43.75
C ARG A 241 7.92 10.58 -42.34
N ALA A 242 7.60 11.41 -41.35
CA ALA A 242 7.44 10.98 -39.97
C ALA A 242 6.24 10.03 -39.83
N GLU A 243 5.13 10.31 -40.51
CA GLU A 243 3.96 9.44 -40.58
C GLU A 243 4.28 8.10 -41.26
N SER A 244 5.03 8.11 -42.36
CA SER A 244 5.49 6.88 -43.02
C SER A 244 6.30 5.98 -42.08
N VAL A 245 7.15 6.57 -41.23
CA VAL A 245 7.89 5.85 -40.18
C VAL A 245 6.96 5.30 -39.09
N VAL A 246 5.95 6.06 -38.67
CA VAL A 246 4.94 5.60 -37.70
C VAL A 246 4.21 4.37 -38.23
N GLU A 247 3.67 4.43 -39.45
CA GLU A 247 2.95 3.32 -40.07
C GLU A 247 3.83 2.06 -40.16
N ALA A 248 5.11 2.25 -40.50
CA ALA A 248 6.06 1.15 -40.57
C ALA A 248 6.41 0.54 -39.20
N LEU A 249 6.43 1.34 -38.13
CA LEU A 249 6.59 0.86 -36.75
C LEU A 249 5.33 0.18 -36.23
N GLU A 250 4.14 0.68 -36.57
CA GLU A 250 2.86 0.05 -36.25
C GLU A 250 2.72 -1.32 -36.91
N ALA A 251 3.14 -1.46 -38.19
CA ALA A 251 3.21 -2.74 -38.88
C ALA A 251 4.17 -3.74 -38.19
N ARG A 252 5.13 -3.25 -37.41
CA ARG A 252 6.04 -4.05 -36.57
C ARG A 252 5.49 -4.30 -35.16
N GLY A 253 4.26 -3.88 -34.88
CA GLY A 253 3.57 -4.07 -33.61
C GLY A 253 3.92 -3.04 -32.55
N ILE A 254 4.48 -1.88 -32.91
CA ILE A 254 4.65 -0.76 -32.00
C ILE A 254 3.35 0.05 -31.99
N THR A 255 2.50 -0.19 -30.99
CA THR A 255 1.21 0.50 -30.86
C THR A 255 1.17 1.33 -29.57
N GLN A 256 0.09 2.07 -29.32
CA GLN A 256 -0.14 2.78 -28.05
C GLN A 256 -0.13 1.85 -26.82
N GLN A 257 -0.26 0.53 -27.00
CA GLN A 257 -0.15 -0.46 -25.92
C GLN A 257 1.29 -0.92 -25.67
N THR A 258 2.20 -0.65 -26.61
CA THR A 258 3.61 -1.09 -26.58
C THR A 258 4.54 0.01 -26.07
N VAL A 259 4.11 1.27 -26.17
CA VAL A 259 4.86 2.45 -25.72
C VAL A 259 4.08 3.19 -24.65
N LYS A 260 4.80 3.81 -23.72
CA LYS A 260 4.23 4.73 -22.73
C LYS A 260 3.78 6.03 -23.39
N SER A 261 4.57 6.53 -24.34
CA SER A 261 4.23 7.70 -25.15
C SER A 261 4.85 7.60 -26.55
N MET A 262 4.16 8.17 -27.55
CA MET A 262 4.71 8.38 -28.89
C MET A 262 4.44 9.81 -29.32
N THR A 263 5.49 10.55 -29.66
CA THR A 263 5.40 11.93 -30.11
C THR A 263 5.91 12.04 -31.54
N VAL A 264 5.09 12.60 -32.44
CA VAL A 264 5.42 12.77 -33.85
C VAL A 264 5.53 14.27 -34.15
N ARG A 265 6.63 14.69 -34.77
CA ARG A 265 6.91 16.10 -35.11
C ARG A 265 7.51 16.22 -36.50
N ALA A 266 7.35 17.42 -37.05
CA ALA A 266 7.92 17.84 -38.31
C ALA A 266 8.75 19.10 -38.06
N SER A 267 10.04 19.05 -38.42
CA SER A 267 10.96 20.19 -38.29
C SER A 267 11.15 20.93 -39.61
N GLY A 268 10.62 20.41 -40.72
CA GLY A 268 10.87 20.95 -42.06
C GLY A 268 12.36 21.12 -42.31
N GLU A 269 12.77 22.33 -42.70
CA GLU A 269 14.16 22.69 -42.97
C GLU A 269 14.84 23.49 -41.83
N SER A 270 14.22 23.53 -40.64
CA SER A 270 14.66 24.38 -39.52
C SER A 270 15.74 23.76 -38.64
N ASP A 271 15.94 22.44 -38.73
CA ASP A 271 16.89 21.67 -37.92
C ASP A 271 17.66 20.67 -38.80
N ASN A 272 18.46 21.23 -39.70
CA ASN A 272 19.23 20.47 -40.68
C ASN A 272 20.53 19.95 -40.06
N LEU A 273 20.83 18.67 -40.32
CA LEU A 273 22.06 18.01 -39.88
C LEU A 273 23.30 18.63 -40.53
N VAL A 274 23.17 19.03 -41.80
CA VAL A 274 24.20 19.72 -42.57
C VAL A 274 23.65 21.09 -42.95
N ASP A 275 24.33 22.14 -42.51
CA ASP A 275 23.94 23.51 -42.87
C ASP A 275 24.19 23.76 -44.36
N THR A 276 23.17 24.25 -45.05
CA THR A 276 23.22 24.53 -46.49
C THR A 276 22.52 25.85 -46.83
N PRO A 277 22.89 26.51 -47.93
CA PRO A 277 22.09 27.62 -48.45
C PRO A 277 20.71 27.19 -48.96
N ASP A 278 19.78 28.15 -49.07
CA ASP A 278 18.48 27.94 -49.70
C ASP A 278 18.63 27.47 -51.16
N GLY A 279 17.77 26.55 -51.57
CA GLY A 279 17.79 25.91 -52.89
C GLY A 279 18.74 24.72 -53.01
N VAL A 280 19.52 24.39 -51.97
CA VAL A 280 20.49 23.29 -52.01
C VAL A 280 19.85 21.98 -51.56
N ARG A 281 20.00 20.96 -52.40
CA ARG A 281 19.64 19.57 -52.08
C ARG A 281 20.75 18.94 -51.25
N GLU A 282 20.37 18.30 -50.14
CA GLU A 282 21.31 17.68 -49.21
C GLU A 282 20.68 16.38 -48.66
N PRO A 283 21.11 15.21 -49.17
CA PRO A 283 20.59 13.92 -48.73
C PRO A 283 20.61 13.69 -47.23
N ALA A 284 21.64 14.14 -46.53
CA ALA A 284 21.73 13.97 -45.08
C ALA A 284 20.61 14.71 -44.32
N ASN A 285 20.02 15.74 -44.91
CA ASN A 285 18.92 16.50 -44.30
C ASN A 285 17.54 15.89 -44.57
N ARG A 286 17.42 14.97 -45.54
CA ARG A 286 16.16 14.26 -45.84
C ARG A 286 16.07 13.03 -44.96
N ARG A 287 15.65 13.23 -43.71
CA ARG A 287 15.69 12.17 -42.70
C ARG A 287 14.51 12.22 -41.74
N VAL A 288 14.31 11.12 -41.05
CA VAL A 288 13.52 11.04 -39.81
C VAL A 288 14.43 10.52 -38.71
N GLU A 289 14.41 11.19 -37.57
CA GLU A 289 15.08 10.75 -36.35
C GLU A 289 14.06 10.05 -35.45
N ILE A 290 14.46 8.90 -34.88
CA ILE A 290 13.69 8.13 -33.91
C ILE A 290 14.50 8.08 -32.63
N ASP A 291 14.05 8.80 -31.61
CA ASP A 291 14.64 8.79 -30.27
C ASP A 291 13.79 7.89 -29.36
N ILE A 292 14.46 6.97 -28.68
CA ILE A 292 13.85 6.01 -27.76
C ILE A 292 14.41 6.28 -26.37
N GLU A 293 13.54 6.65 -25.45
CA GLU A 293 13.84 6.79 -24.03
C GLU A 293 13.06 5.75 -23.24
N GLY A 294 13.51 5.46 -22.02
CA GLY A 294 12.79 4.51 -21.17
C GLY A 294 13.29 4.47 -19.75
N ALA A 295 12.56 3.71 -18.94
CA ALA A 295 12.86 3.47 -17.54
C ALA A 295 14.11 2.59 -17.41
N VAL A 296 15.22 3.14 -16.93
CA VAL A 296 16.35 2.34 -16.46
C VAL A 296 16.32 2.19 -14.93
N PRO A 297 16.51 0.98 -14.37
CA PRO A 297 16.68 0.82 -12.94
C PRO A 297 17.82 1.72 -12.45
N ALA A 298 17.59 2.48 -11.37
CA ALA A 298 18.49 3.51 -10.84
C ALA A 298 19.89 3.00 -10.39
N LEU A 299 20.25 1.75 -10.65
CA LEU A 299 21.51 1.13 -10.29
C LEU A 299 22.62 1.28 -11.34
N VAL A 300 22.34 1.80 -12.55
CA VAL A 300 23.31 1.86 -13.66
C VAL A 300 23.79 3.28 -14.01
N SER A 301 23.36 4.32 -13.29
CA SER A 301 23.85 5.70 -13.55
C SER A 301 25.19 6.04 -12.88
N ALA A 302 25.82 5.07 -12.20
CA ALA A 302 27.12 5.25 -11.56
C ALA A 302 28.24 4.54 -12.34
N LEU A 303 28.53 5.00 -13.55
CA LEU A 303 29.85 4.81 -14.15
C LEU A 303 30.33 6.17 -14.71
N PRO A 304 31.48 6.70 -14.24
CA PRO A 304 32.05 7.92 -14.80
C PRO A 304 32.67 7.63 -16.18
N GLU A 305 32.64 8.64 -17.05
CA GLU A 305 33.30 8.69 -18.37
C GLU A 305 34.81 8.41 -18.32
#